data_AF-A0A8H5MWH0-F1
#
_entry.id   AF-A0A8H5MWH0-F1
#
_cell.length_a   1.000
_cell.length_b   1.000
_cell.length_c   1.000
_cell.angle_alpha   90.00
_cell.angle_beta   90.00
_cell.angle_gamma   90.00
#
_symmetry.space_group_name_H-M   'P 1'
#
loop_
_entity.id
_entity.type
_entity.pdbx_description
1 polymer ?
#
loop_
_entity_poly.entity_id
_entity_poly.type
_entity_poly.pdbx_seq_one_letter_code
_entity_poly.pdbx_strand_id
1 'polypeptide(L)'
;MFMPLIYREGNHAFVRLREEIDKKHAENAKLEEILSTLPITAEAAFKSLNNQHELACLNNTRSELLGDIATWADSDDDKCIFWLNGIAGTGKSTIAQTVARSFHGQRILGPSFLFARDGGDLGNANRLITTLARQLASKVRNSKTAYQSTRCLPL
;
A
#
# COMPACT_ATOMS: atom_id res chain seq x y z
N MET A 1 -13.91 0.07 -19.05
CA MET A 1 -15.18 0.81 -19.18
C MET A 1 -15.69 0.56 -20.57
N PHE A 2 -16.68 -0.33 -20.72
CA PHE A 2 -17.30 -0.64 -22.02
C PHE A 2 -18.58 0.19 -22.09
N MET A 3 -18.59 1.18 -22.98
CA MET A 3 -19.70 2.11 -23.14
C MET A 3 -20.39 1.77 -24.47
N PRO A 4 -21.56 1.12 -24.46
CA PRO A 4 -22.24 0.79 -25.70
C PRO A 4 -22.74 2.07 -26.37
N LEU A 5 -22.21 2.36 -27.56
CA LEU A 5 -22.70 3.43 -28.42
C LEU A 5 -24.03 2.98 -29.02
N ILE A 6 -25.13 3.56 -28.54
CA ILE A 6 -26.45 3.35 -29.16
C ILE A 6 -26.53 4.33 -30.34
N TYR A 7 -26.50 3.82 -31.57
CA TYR A 7 -26.50 4.63 -32.79
C TYR A 7 -27.86 5.29 -33.01
N ARG A 8 -28.01 6.55 -32.54
CA ARG A 8 -29.04 7.60 -32.81
C ARG A 8 -29.12 8.66 -31.71
N GLU A 9 -28.22 8.65 -30.74
CA GLU A 9 -28.43 9.27 -29.43
C GLU A 9 -28.20 10.80 -29.33
N GLY A 10 -27.52 11.42 -30.31
CA GLY A 10 -27.28 12.87 -30.29
C GLY A 10 -26.64 13.35 -28.97
N ASN A 11 -27.13 14.45 -28.39
CA ASN A 11 -26.64 15.02 -27.13
C ASN A 11 -26.88 14.13 -25.89
N HIS A 12 -27.72 13.08 -25.96
CA HIS A 12 -28.01 12.22 -24.81
C HIS A 12 -26.79 11.38 -24.40
N ALA A 13 -25.85 11.12 -25.32
CA ALA A 13 -24.60 10.44 -24.99
C ALA A 13 -23.76 11.23 -23.98
N PHE A 14 -23.74 12.56 -24.08
CA PHE A 14 -23.06 13.45 -23.12
C PHE A 14 -23.79 13.52 -21.78
N VAL A 15 -25.12 13.48 -21.79
CA VAL A 15 -25.93 13.45 -20.56
C VAL A 15 -25.67 12.17 -19.78
N ARG A 16 -25.72 11.00 -20.43
CA ARG A 16 -25.42 9.72 -19.76
C ARG A 16 -24.00 9.67 -19.20
N LEU A 17 -23.03 10.20 -19.95
CA LEU A 17 -21.65 10.29 -19.47
C LEU A 17 -21.55 11.19 -18.24
N ARG A 18 -22.24 12.34 -18.23
CA ARG A 18 -22.30 13.26 -17.09
C ARG A 18 -22.91 12.56 -15.87
N GLU A 19 -24.05 11.91 -16.04
CA GLU A 19 -24.73 11.17 -14.97
C GLU A 19 -23.85 10.07 -14.37
N GLU A 20 -23.12 9.32 -15.20
CA GLU A 20 -22.19 8.29 -14.70
C GLU A 20 -21.00 8.91 -13.95
N ILE A 21 -20.46 10.05 -14.42
CA ILE A 21 -19.40 10.79 -13.71
C ILE A 21 -19.91 11.26 -12.35
N ASP A 22 -21.09 11.89 -12.31
CA ASP A 22 -21.67 12.44 -11.08
C ASP A 22 -21.98 11.31 -10.08
N LYS A 23 -22.49 10.17 -10.57
CA LYS A 23 -22.68 8.96 -9.76
C LYS A 23 -21.36 8.45 -9.19
N LYS A 24 -20.31 8.34 -9.99
CA LYS A 24 -18.97 7.92 -9.53
C LYS A 24 -18.39 8.87 -8.50
N HIS A 25 -18.61 10.18 -8.67
CA HIS A 25 -18.19 11.17 -7.68
C HIS A 25 -18.94 11.03 -6.36
N ALA A 26 -20.27 10.80 -6.39
CA ALA A 26 -21.06 10.56 -5.19
C ALA A 26 -20.63 9.27 -4.45
N GLU A 27 -20.38 8.18 -5.17
CA GLU A 27 -19.85 6.93 -4.62
C GLU A 27 -18.48 7.16 -3.93
N ASN A 28 -17.58 7.89 -4.60
CA ASN A 28 -16.27 8.22 -4.04
C ASN A 28 -16.37 9.11 -2.80
N ALA A 29 -17.26 10.11 -2.80
CA ALA A 29 -17.48 10.99 -1.66
C ALA A 29 -17.97 10.21 -0.43
N LYS A 30 -18.93 9.30 -0.62
CA LYS A 30 -19.41 8.40 0.45
C LYS A 30 -18.30 7.49 0.99
N LEU A 31 -17.45 6.97 0.11
CA LEU A 31 -16.31 6.16 0.52
C LEU A 31 -15.30 6.98 1.33
N GLU A 32 -15.00 8.21 0.93
CA GLU A 32 -14.13 9.12 1.70
C GLU A 32 -14.69 9.43 3.08
N GLU A 33 -16.00 9.67 3.17
CA GLU A 33 -16.70 9.87 4.43
C GLU A 33 -16.46 8.67 5.36
N ILE A 34 -16.68 7.44 4.87
CA ILE A 34 -16.44 6.21 5.65
C ILE A 34 -14.96 6.09 6.06
N LEU A 35 -14.02 6.26 5.13
CA LEU A 35 -12.58 6.12 5.41
C LEU A 35 -12.04 7.18 6.37
N SER A 36 -12.69 8.35 6.43
CA SER A 36 -12.35 9.41 7.37
C SER A 36 -12.62 9.02 8.83
N THR A 37 -13.56 8.11 9.07
CA THR A 37 -13.93 7.61 10.41
C THR A 37 -12.99 6.54 10.96
N LEU A 38 -12.19 5.91 10.10
CA LEU A 38 -11.31 4.82 10.52
C LEU A 38 -10.20 5.36 11.44
N PRO A 39 -9.99 4.75 12.63
CA PRO A 39 -8.84 5.09 13.46
C PRO A 39 -7.57 4.61 12.76
N ILE A 40 -6.65 5.52 12.47
CA ILE A 40 -5.39 5.21 11.78
C ILE A 40 -4.19 5.65 12.61
N THR A 41 -3.03 5.12 12.26
CA THR A 41 -1.73 5.63 12.71
C THR A 41 -0.98 6.06 11.46
N ALA A 42 -1.15 7.31 11.03
CA ALA A 42 -0.53 7.81 9.80
C ALA A 42 1.00 7.74 9.88
N GLU A 43 1.53 7.83 11.10
CA GLU A 43 2.94 7.77 11.42
C GLU A 43 3.56 6.40 11.18
N ALA A 44 2.74 5.34 11.17
CA ALA A 44 3.19 3.97 10.94
C ALA A 44 3.50 3.68 9.47
N ALA A 45 3.07 4.53 8.54
CA ALA A 45 3.37 4.34 7.13
C ALA A 45 4.87 4.54 6.85
N PHE A 46 5.44 3.73 5.95
CA PHE A 46 6.85 3.82 5.56
C PHE A 46 7.32 5.25 5.20
N LYS A 47 6.43 6.06 4.63
CA LYS A 47 6.71 7.45 4.21
C LYS A 47 6.33 8.54 5.22
N SER A 48 5.96 8.19 6.44
CA SER A 48 5.66 9.20 7.48
C SER A 48 6.84 10.15 7.70
N LEU A 49 6.56 11.41 8.06
CA LEU A 49 7.56 12.41 8.46
C LEU A 49 8.53 11.89 9.54
N ASN A 50 8.06 11.03 10.44
CA ASN A 50 8.88 10.45 11.51
C ASN A 50 9.88 9.41 10.99
N ASN A 51 9.71 8.90 9.76
CA ASN A 51 10.60 7.94 9.12
C ASN A 51 11.59 8.60 8.15
N GLN A 52 11.64 9.95 8.09
CA GLN A 52 12.48 10.72 7.16
C GLN A 52 13.96 10.79 7.56
N HIS A 53 14.32 10.47 8.80
CA HIS A 53 15.72 10.21 9.19
C HIS A 53 16.03 8.73 8.98
N GLU A 54 16.38 8.44 7.74
CA GLU A 54 16.43 7.12 7.14
C GLU A 54 17.56 6.21 7.68
N LEU A 55 17.21 5.20 8.48
CA LEU A 55 18.09 4.06 8.74
C LEU A 55 17.92 3.03 7.60
N ALA A 56 18.67 3.18 6.52
CA ALA A 56 18.89 2.08 5.58
C ALA A 56 20.17 1.33 5.91
N CYS A 57 20.27 0.10 5.41
CA CYS A 57 21.53 -0.62 5.38
C CYS A 57 22.57 0.23 4.66
N LEU A 58 23.79 0.23 5.18
CA LEU A 58 24.92 0.85 4.48
C LEU A 58 25.12 0.17 3.12
N ASN A 59 25.62 0.92 2.15
CA ASN A 59 25.90 0.40 0.82
C ASN A 59 26.79 -0.86 0.91
N ASN A 60 26.45 -1.87 0.11
CA ASN A 60 27.17 -3.15 0.04
C ASN A 60 27.20 -3.96 1.34
N THR A 61 26.34 -3.64 2.31
CA THR A 61 26.13 -4.47 3.50
C THR A 61 24.84 -5.25 3.37
N ARG A 62 24.79 -6.47 3.94
CA ARG A 62 23.61 -7.35 3.93
C ARG A 62 23.06 -7.63 2.51
N SER A 63 23.89 -7.48 1.48
CA SER A 63 23.46 -7.60 0.07
C SER A 63 22.89 -8.96 -0.28
N GLU A 64 23.49 -10.04 0.23
CA GLU A 64 22.99 -11.41 0.07
C GLU A 64 21.57 -11.55 0.63
N LEU A 65 21.38 -11.20 1.91
CA LEU A 65 20.06 -11.22 2.57
C LEU A 65 19.02 -10.33 1.87
N LEU A 66 19.41 -9.14 1.39
CA LEU A 66 18.51 -8.28 0.64
C LEU A 66 18.13 -8.90 -0.71
N GLY A 67 19.05 -9.62 -1.35
CA GLY A 67 18.79 -10.42 -2.55
C GLY A 67 17.84 -11.58 -2.28
N ASP A 68 18.00 -12.28 -1.15
CA ASP A 68 17.09 -13.36 -0.74
C ASP A 68 15.67 -12.84 -0.52
N ILE A 69 15.51 -11.69 0.14
CA ILE A 69 14.21 -11.06 0.36
C ILE A 69 13.58 -10.63 -0.97
N ALA A 70 14.36 -10.06 -1.89
CA ALA A 70 13.87 -9.67 -3.20
C ALA A 70 13.40 -10.88 -4.01
N THR A 71 14.19 -11.97 -4.00
CA THR A 71 13.84 -13.23 -4.66
C THR A 71 12.59 -13.85 -4.05
N TRP A 72 12.47 -13.84 -2.72
CA TRP A 72 11.25 -14.30 -2.04
C TRP A 72 10.02 -13.47 -2.45
N ALA A 73 10.14 -12.15 -2.49
CA ALA A 73 9.02 -11.27 -2.83
C ALA A 73 8.55 -11.39 -4.29
N ASP A 74 9.44 -11.79 -5.19
CA ASP A 74 9.12 -12.03 -6.61
C ASP A 74 8.76 -13.50 -6.90
N SER A 75 8.91 -14.39 -5.92
CA SER A 75 8.62 -15.82 -6.10
C SER A 75 7.12 -16.07 -6.31
N ASP A 76 6.82 -17.04 -7.17
CA ASP A 76 5.47 -17.56 -7.41
C ASP A 76 5.00 -18.59 -6.36
N ASP A 77 5.78 -18.76 -5.28
CA ASP A 77 5.45 -19.65 -4.18
C ASP A 77 4.31 -19.06 -3.32
N ASP A 78 3.52 -19.92 -2.66
CA ASP A 78 2.46 -19.53 -1.71
C ASP A 78 2.99 -18.86 -0.41
N LYS A 79 4.29 -18.54 -0.34
CA LYS A 79 4.95 -18.00 0.87
C LYS A 79 4.67 -16.51 1.03
N CYS A 80 3.59 -16.17 1.74
CA CYS A 80 3.15 -14.79 1.95
C CYS A 80 3.92 -14.03 3.06
N ILE A 81 4.71 -14.72 3.88
CA ILE A 81 5.38 -14.13 5.05
C ILE A 81 6.88 -14.44 5.01
N PHE A 82 7.69 -13.38 4.99
CA PHE A 82 9.13 -13.47 5.26
C PHE A 82 9.40 -13.17 6.73
N TRP A 83 9.96 -14.15 7.44
CA TRP A 83 10.29 -14.00 8.86
C TRP A 83 11.77 -13.70 9.06
N LEU A 84 12.10 -12.43 9.38
CA LEU A 84 13.47 -12.02 9.70
C LEU A 84 13.73 -12.12 11.21
N ASN A 85 14.46 -13.15 11.64
CA ASN A 85 14.87 -13.36 13.03
C ASN A 85 16.34 -12.97 13.27
N GLY A 86 16.71 -12.73 14.53
CA GLY A 86 18.07 -12.38 14.90
C GLY A 86 18.17 -11.65 16.23
N ILE A 87 19.39 -11.50 16.74
CA ILE A 87 19.70 -10.88 18.04
C ILE A 87 19.18 -9.43 18.08
N ALA A 88 18.75 -8.95 19.25
CA ALA A 88 18.38 -7.54 19.45
C ALA A 88 19.54 -6.61 19.03
N GLY A 89 19.22 -5.45 18.45
CA GLY A 89 20.24 -4.49 18.00
C GLY A 89 20.96 -4.80 16.68
N THR A 90 20.67 -5.93 16.02
CA THR A 90 21.32 -6.31 14.75
C THR A 90 20.78 -5.59 13.50
N GLY A 91 19.90 -4.60 13.66
CA GLY A 91 19.38 -3.81 12.54
C GLY A 91 18.26 -4.46 11.73
N LYS A 92 17.47 -5.38 12.30
CA LYS A 92 16.32 -6.00 11.62
C LYS A 92 15.32 -4.96 11.07
N SER A 93 14.99 -3.95 11.87
CA SER A 93 14.12 -2.84 11.43
C SER A 93 14.75 -2.02 10.30
N THR A 94 16.08 -1.83 10.33
CA THR A 94 16.85 -1.20 9.26
C THR A 94 16.77 -1.99 7.94
N ILE A 95 16.83 -3.33 8.01
CA ILE A 95 16.65 -4.19 6.83
C ILE A 95 15.24 -4.02 6.26
N ALA A 96 14.20 -4.10 7.11
CA ALA A 96 12.81 -3.92 6.67
C ALA A 96 12.58 -2.53 6.02
N GLN A 97 13.15 -1.46 6.59
CA GLN A 97 13.11 -0.12 6.00
C GLN A 97 13.83 -0.06 4.64
N THR A 98 14.97 -0.73 4.50
CA THR A 98 15.74 -0.79 3.25
C THR A 98 14.94 -1.50 2.15
N VAL A 99 14.32 -2.62 2.47
CA VAL A 99 13.44 -3.37 1.55
C VAL A 99 12.25 -2.52 1.14
N ALA A 100 11.56 -1.89 2.09
CA ALA A 100 10.44 -1.00 1.81
C ALA A 100 10.85 0.16 0.90
N ARG A 101 12.04 0.76 1.10
CA ARG A 101 12.58 1.80 0.22
C ARG A 101 12.81 1.31 -1.19
N SER A 102 13.44 0.14 -1.34
CA SER A 102 13.71 -0.48 -2.64
C SER A 102 12.40 -0.74 -3.40
N PHE A 103 11.43 -1.40 -2.75
CA PHE A 103 10.14 -1.72 -3.36
C PHE A 103 9.31 -0.48 -3.66
N HIS A 104 9.44 0.56 -2.84
CA HIS A 104 8.82 1.85 -3.13
C HIS A 104 9.43 2.47 -4.40
N GLY A 105 10.77 2.46 -4.53
CA GLY A 105 11.46 2.94 -5.72
C GLY A 105 11.06 2.19 -7.00
N GLN A 106 10.84 0.89 -6.88
CA GLN A 106 10.37 0.01 -7.95
C GLN A 106 8.86 0.11 -8.22
N ARG A 107 8.11 0.89 -7.42
CA ARG A 107 6.63 1.03 -7.49
C ARG A 107 5.84 -0.26 -7.24
N ILE A 108 6.46 -1.24 -6.58
CA ILE A 108 5.81 -2.51 -6.20
C ILE A 108 5.40 -2.55 -4.72
N LEU A 109 5.80 -1.55 -3.91
CA LEU A 109 5.41 -1.49 -2.50
C LEU A 109 3.90 -1.25 -2.34
N GLY A 110 3.25 -2.20 -1.67
CA GLY A 110 1.88 -2.10 -1.20
C GLY A 110 1.68 -1.09 -0.05
N PRO A 111 0.58 -1.22 0.71
CA PRO A 111 0.43 -0.59 2.02
C PRO A 111 1.53 -1.06 2.98
N SER A 112 1.87 -0.24 3.96
CA SER A 112 2.90 -0.57 4.95
C SER A 112 2.53 -0.08 6.34
N PHE A 113 3.01 -0.80 7.36
CA PHE A 113 2.86 -0.43 8.76
C PHE A 113 4.14 -0.81 9.51
N LEU A 114 4.77 0.16 10.17
CA LEU A 114 5.96 -0.03 10.99
C LEU A 114 5.57 0.10 12.47
N PHE A 115 5.88 -0.95 13.24
CA PHE A 115 5.68 -0.95 14.68
C PHE A 115 6.86 -0.28 15.40
N ALA A 116 6.56 0.57 16.38
CA ALA A 116 7.55 1.15 17.28
C ALA A 116 7.10 0.96 18.73
N ARG A 117 8.01 0.46 19.58
CA ARG A 117 7.70 0.01 20.95
C ARG A 117 7.48 1.17 21.93
N ASP A 118 8.01 2.34 21.62
CA ASP A 118 7.99 3.58 22.40
C ASP A 118 7.14 4.68 21.75
N GLY A 119 6.47 4.39 20.63
CA GLY A 119 5.74 5.38 19.83
C GLY A 119 4.24 5.49 20.12
N GLY A 120 3.78 5.11 21.32
CA GLY A 120 2.36 5.14 21.70
C GLY A 120 1.48 4.28 20.77
N ASP A 121 0.66 4.94 19.95
CA ASP A 121 -0.21 4.29 18.94
C ASP A 121 0.56 3.46 17.89
N LEU A 122 1.88 3.66 17.74
CA LEU A 122 2.75 2.86 16.87
C LEU A 122 3.04 1.44 17.44
N GLY A 123 2.83 1.22 18.73
CA GLY A 123 2.91 -0.10 19.35
C GLY A 123 1.59 -0.86 19.31
N ASN A 124 0.50 -0.21 18.89
CA ASN A 124 -0.85 -0.75 18.97
C ASN A 124 -1.28 -1.43 17.66
N ALA A 125 -1.35 -2.76 17.68
CA ALA A 125 -1.78 -3.57 16.53
C ALA A 125 -3.24 -3.35 16.12
N ASN A 126 -4.10 -2.78 16.98
CA ASN A 126 -5.52 -2.55 16.67
C ASN A 126 -5.72 -1.60 15.48
N ARG A 127 -4.73 -0.75 15.17
CA ARG A 127 -4.79 0.18 14.04
C ARG A 127 -4.10 -0.32 12.78
N LEU A 128 -3.51 -1.52 12.81
CA LEU A 128 -2.81 -2.10 11.65
C LEU A 128 -3.77 -2.20 10.45
N ILE A 129 -4.86 -2.95 10.62
CA ILE A 129 -5.78 -3.27 9.53
C ILE A 129 -6.46 -2.02 8.98
N THR A 130 -6.95 -1.13 9.85
CA THR A 130 -7.62 0.12 9.45
C THR A 130 -6.67 1.07 8.72
N THR A 131 -5.41 1.14 9.15
CA THR A 131 -4.36 1.94 8.49
C THR A 131 -4.03 1.38 7.11
N LEU A 132 -3.84 0.06 6.97
CA LEU A 132 -3.60 -0.59 5.67
C LEU A 132 -4.79 -0.42 4.74
N ALA A 133 -6.02 -0.59 5.23
CA ALA A 133 -7.25 -0.42 4.45
C ALA A 133 -7.38 1.01 3.89
N ARG A 134 -7.11 2.04 4.71
CA ARG A 134 -7.12 3.44 4.24
C ARG A 134 -6.03 3.71 3.21
N GLN A 135 -4.83 3.15 3.39
CA GLN A 135 -3.74 3.25 2.41
C GLN A 135 -4.11 2.58 1.08
N LEU A 136 -4.74 1.39 1.10
CA LEU A 136 -5.22 0.69 -0.09
C LEU A 136 -6.28 1.52 -0.82
N ALA A 137 -7.30 1.96 -0.11
CA ALA A 137 -8.40 2.71 -0.71
C ALA A 137 -7.90 4.01 -1.36
N SER A 138 -6.95 4.69 -0.72
CA SER A 138 -6.32 5.89 -1.29
C SER A 138 -5.52 5.58 -2.56
N LYS A 139 -4.79 4.46 -2.62
CA LYS A 139 -4.01 4.06 -3.80
C LYS A 139 -4.90 3.63 -4.97
N VAL A 140 -5.93 2.82 -4.73
CA VAL A 140 -6.87 2.35 -5.77
C VAL A 140 -7.60 3.50 -6.46
N ARG A 141 -7.92 4.57 -5.74
CA ARG A 141 -8.53 5.78 -6.32
C ARG A 141 -7.60 6.52 -7.29
N ASN A 142 -6.29 6.47 -7.04
CA ASN A 142 -5.30 7.26 -7.78
C ASN A 142 -4.74 6.52 -9.00
N SER A 143 -4.92 5.19 -9.13
CA SER A 143 -4.45 4.42 -10.29
C SER A 143 -5.60 3.83 -11.11
N LYS A 144 -5.75 4.27 -12.37
CA LYS A 144 -6.51 3.53 -13.42
C LYS A 144 -5.76 2.29 -13.94
N THR A 145 -4.55 2.07 -13.46
CA THR A 145 -3.69 0.96 -13.84
C THR A 145 -4.22 -0.31 -13.20
N ALA A 146 -4.35 -1.37 -14.00
CA ALA A 146 -4.52 -2.72 -13.50
C ALA A 146 -3.48 -2.94 -12.40
N TYR A 147 -3.98 -3.11 -11.17
CA TYR A 147 -3.20 -3.70 -10.11
C TYR A 147 -2.89 -5.11 -10.61
N GLN A 148 -1.73 -5.27 -11.26
CA GLN A 148 -1.24 -6.58 -11.66
C GLN A 148 -1.05 -7.34 -10.36
N SER A 149 -2.04 -8.20 -10.09
CA SER A 149 -2.08 -9.26 -9.07
C SER A 149 -1.16 -9.02 -7.88
N THR A 150 -1.73 -8.71 -6.72
CA THR A 150 -1.09 -9.18 -5.47
C THR A 150 -0.99 -10.70 -5.57
N ARG A 151 0.16 -11.20 -6.00
CA ARG A 151 0.65 -12.49 -5.55
C ARG A 151 0.96 -12.30 -4.05
N CYS A 152 0.34 -12.97 -3.08
CA CYS A 152 -0.74 -13.95 -3.09
C CYS A 152 -2.00 -13.42 -2.37
N LEU A 153 -3.18 -13.81 -2.87
CA LEU A 153 -4.37 -14.17 -2.09
C LEU A 153 -4.67 -15.63 -2.46
N PRO A 154 -4.89 -16.52 -1.48
CA PRO A 154 -6.27 -16.74 -1.04
C PRO A 154 -6.43 -16.88 0.49
N LEU A 155 -7.69 -16.75 0.96
CA LEU A 155 -8.13 -16.75 2.36
C LEU A 155 -7.47 -17.80 3.26
#